data_AF-E2AUF4-F1
#
_entry.id   AF-E2AUF4-F1
#
_cell.length_a   1.000
_cell.length_b   1.000
_cell.length_c   1.000
_cell.angle_alpha   90.00
_cell.angle_beta   90.00
_cell.angle_gamma   90.00
#
_symmetry.space_group_name_H-M   'P 1'
#
loop_
_entity.id
_entity.type
_entity.pdbx_description
1 polymer ?
#
loop_
_entity_poly.entity_id
_entity_poly.type
_entity_poly.pdbx_seq_one_letter_code
_entity_poly.pdbx_strand_id
1 'polypeptide(L)'
;ENYNLSYIGPIKRYLRTRIKEDFSNIKLHETNHSVISKHRLESGYEFDWSKSNILHNEKYVRKREIAQMFYIKKFNNLINLQKDTDSLNNIY
;
A
#
# COMPACT_ATOMS: atom_id res chain seq x y z
N GLU A 1 19.36 -8.36 -2.25
CA GLU A 1 19.31 -6.89 -2.45
C GLU A 1 17.87 -6.44 -2.64
N ASN A 2 17.33 -5.61 -1.74
CA ASN A 2 16.51 -4.41 -2.02
C ASN A 2 15.98 -3.83 -0.69
N TYR A 3 16.83 -3.08 0.03
CA TYR A 3 16.53 -2.60 1.39
C TYR A 3 15.71 -1.29 1.45
N ASN A 4 14.96 -0.94 0.40
CA ASN A 4 14.17 0.29 0.38
C ASN A 4 12.87 0.14 -0.42
N LEU A 5 12.12 -0.94 -0.20
CA LEU A 5 10.78 -1.10 -0.77
C LEU A 5 9.73 -0.39 0.09
N SER A 6 8.69 0.13 -0.55
CA SER A 6 7.60 0.87 0.08
C SER A 6 6.24 0.37 -0.41
N TYR A 7 5.18 0.72 0.32
CA TYR A 7 3.80 0.40 -0.07
C TYR A 7 2.92 1.63 0.09
N ILE A 8 2.03 1.85 -0.88
CA ILE A 8 1.05 2.94 -0.86
C ILE A 8 -0.35 2.34 -0.87
N GLY A 9 -1.03 2.47 0.27
CA GLY A 9 -2.40 1.99 0.46
C GLY A 9 -3.40 3.13 0.68
N PRO A 10 -4.69 2.91 0.38
CA PRO A 10 -5.71 3.89 0.68
C PRO A 10 -6.05 3.85 2.17
N ILE A 11 -6.12 5.02 2.78
CA ILE A 11 -6.53 5.17 4.17
C ILE A 11 -8.02 5.54 4.19
N LYS A 12 -8.89 4.54 4.38
CA LYS A 12 -10.34 4.73 4.56
C LYS A 12 -10.73 4.92 6.04
N ARG A 13 -9.82 4.57 6.96
CA ARG A 13 -9.97 4.57 8.43
C ARG A 13 -8.82 5.35 9.06
N TYR A 14 -8.77 5.55 10.36
CA TYR A 14 -7.61 6.16 11.01
C TYR A 14 -6.31 5.38 10.70
N LEU A 15 -5.19 6.09 10.52
CA LEU A 15 -3.88 5.50 10.18
C LEU A 15 -3.49 4.34 11.12
N ARG A 16 -3.64 4.55 12.44
CA ARG A 16 -3.42 3.50 13.46
C ARG A 16 -4.23 2.23 13.19
N THR A 17 -5.49 2.38 12.80
CA THR A 17 -6.36 1.24 12.52
C THR A 17 -5.87 0.50 11.29
N ARG A 18 -5.50 1.23 10.24
CA ARG A 18 -4.99 0.65 9.00
C ARG A 18 -3.69 -0.13 9.22
N ILE A 19 -2.74 0.43 9.96
CA ILE A 19 -1.48 -0.25 10.33
C ILE A 19 -1.77 -1.58 11.05
N LYS A 20 -2.73 -1.59 11.99
CA LYS A 20 -3.11 -2.82 12.71
C LYS A 20 -3.76 -3.86 11.80
N GLU A 21 -4.60 -3.43 10.87
CA GLU A 21 -5.23 -4.29 9.86
C GLU A 21 -4.17 -4.94 8.97
N ASP A 22 -3.24 -4.13 8.43
CA ASP A 22 -2.14 -4.62 7.58
C ASP A 22 -1.20 -5.54 8.36
N PHE A 23 -0.87 -5.22 9.61
CA PHE A 23 -0.05 -6.08 10.48
C PHE A 23 -0.71 -7.44 10.74
N SER A 24 -2.02 -7.45 10.99
CA SER A 24 -2.77 -8.66 11.35
C SER A 24 -3.21 -9.49 10.14
N ASN A 25 -3.15 -8.93 8.93
CA ASN A 25 -3.58 -9.59 7.70
C ASN A 25 -2.81 -10.89 7.43
N ILE A 26 -1.56 -11.00 7.88
CA ILE A 26 -0.73 -12.22 7.78
C ILE A 26 -1.36 -13.44 8.48
N LYS A 27 -2.28 -13.21 9.43
CA LYS A 27 -3.00 -14.26 10.16
C LYS A 27 -4.18 -14.84 9.38
N LEU A 28 -4.57 -14.21 8.27
CA LEU A 28 -5.64 -14.73 7.41
C LEU A 28 -5.14 -15.95 6.62
N HIS A 29 -6.06 -16.66 5.98
CA HIS A 29 -5.72 -17.67 4.99
C HIS A 29 -4.86 -17.06 3.87
N GLU A 30 -3.91 -17.82 3.32
CA GLU A 30 -2.93 -17.36 2.32
C GLU A 30 -3.55 -16.69 1.08
N THR A 31 -4.71 -17.19 0.64
CA THR A 31 -5.47 -16.63 -0.50
C THR A 31 -5.98 -15.21 -0.23
N ASN A 32 -6.09 -14.82 1.03
CA ASN A 32 -6.57 -13.52 1.49
C ASN A 32 -5.43 -12.59 1.94
N HIS A 33 -4.17 -13.01 1.77
CA HIS A 33 -3.03 -12.17 2.10
C HIS A 33 -2.94 -10.96 1.17
N SER A 34 -2.78 -9.80 1.79
CA SER A 34 -2.39 -8.56 1.15
C SER A 34 -0.98 -8.68 0.58
N VAL A 35 -0.63 -7.77 -0.33
CA VAL A 35 0.73 -7.72 -0.89
C VAL A 35 1.80 -7.49 0.18
N ILE A 36 1.46 -6.75 1.25
CA ILE A 36 2.35 -6.55 2.41
C ILE A 36 2.61 -7.88 3.12
N SER A 37 1.57 -8.64 3.44
CA SER A 37 1.71 -9.94 4.13
C SER A 37 2.48 -10.96 3.30
N LYS A 38 2.22 -11.02 1.99
CA LYS A 38 2.98 -11.88 1.07
C LYS A 38 4.45 -11.50 1.06
N HIS A 39 4.75 -10.22 0.92
CA HIS A 39 6.13 -9.73 0.95
C HIS A 39 6.84 -10.06 2.28
N ARG A 40 6.15 -9.88 3.42
CA ARG A 40 6.70 -10.22 4.75
C ARG A 40 7.03 -11.71 4.86
N LEU A 41 6.18 -12.59 4.33
CA LEU A 41 6.40 -14.04 4.35
C LEU A 41 7.52 -14.48 3.39
N GLU A 42 7.53 -13.96 2.17
CA GLU A 42 8.49 -14.34 1.12
C GLU A 42 9.91 -13.81 1.41
N SER A 43 10.00 -12.59 1.93
CA SER A 43 11.28 -11.92 2.16
C SER A 43 11.86 -12.18 3.56
N GLY A 44 11.01 -12.52 4.53
CA GLY A 44 11.38 -12.60 5.95
C GLY A 44 11.64 -11.25 6.62
N TYR A 45 11.47 -10.13 5.90
CA TYR A 45 11.65 -8.78 6.44
C TYR A 45 10.33 -8.14 6.86
N GLU A 46 10.42 -7.25 7.85
CA GLU A 46 9.28 -6.53 8.40
C GLU A 46 9.26 -5.06 7.93
N PHE A 47 8.07 -4.48 7.82
CA PHE A 47 7.93 -3.06 7.55
C PHE A 47 8.24 -2.23 8.80
N ASP A 48 8.90 -1.08 8.62
CA ASP A 48 9.02 -0.07 9.68
C ASP A 48 7.70 0.70 9.81
N TRP A 49 6.76 0.12 10.55
CA TRP A 49 5.42 0.68 10.77
C TRP A 49 5.45 2.09 11.41
N SER A 50 6.53 2.44 12.10
CA SER A 50 6.70 3.77 12.71
C SER A 50 6.93 4.87 11.68
N LYS A 51 7.43 4.53 10.48
CA LYS A 51 7.69 5.46 9.37
C LYS A 51 6.49 5.64 8.42
N SER A 52 5.29 5.29 8.86
CA SER A 52 4.07 5.48 8.07
C SER A 52 3.72 6.97 7.94
N ASN A 53 3.64 7.49 6.72
CA ASN A 53 3.35 8.90 6.44
C ASN A 53 2.06 9.08 5.64
N ILE A 54 1.34 10.18 5.89
CA ILE A 54 0.17 10.58 5.09
C ILE A 54 0.65 11.41 3.90
N LEU A 55 0.55 10.85 2.69
CA LEU A 55 0.97 11.55 1.46
C LEU A 55 -0.05 12.58 0.97
N HIS A 56 -1.35 12.31 1.18
CA HIS A 56 -2.45 13.16 0.72
C HIS A 56 -3.71 12.90 1.54
N ASN A 57 -4.51 13.94 1.76
CA ASN A 57 -5.80 13.86 2.44
C ASN A 57 -6.90 14.43 1.54
N GLU A 58 -7.91 13.62 1.26
CA GLU A 58 -9.01 13.98 0.38
C GLU A 58 -10.32 13.35 0.88
N LYS A 59 -11.35 14.19 0.93
CA LYS A 59 -12.70 13.84 1.40
C LYS A 59 -13.43 12.98 0.37
N TYR A 60 -13.26 13.26 -0.92
CA TYR A 60 -13.97 12.58 -1.98
C TYR A 60 -13.28 11.26 -2.38
N VAL A 61 -14.03 10.15 -2.31
CA VAL A 61 -13.51 8.80 -2.58
C VAL A 61 -12.79 8.70 -3.92
N ARG A 62 -13.44 9.14 -5.00
CA ARG A 62 -12.88 9.07 -6.35
C ARG A 62 -11.59 9.87 -6.52
N LYS A 63 -11.48 11.04 -5.89
CA LYS A 63 -10.26 11.85 -5.93
C LYS A 63 -9.13 11.20 -5.13
N ARG A 64 -9.45 10.56 -4.00
CA ARG A 64 -8.49 9.80 -3.21
C ARG A 64 -7.95 8.57 -3.94
N GLU A 65 -8.80 7.88 -4.70
CA GLU A 65 -8.39 6.76 -5.56
C GLU A 65 -7.42 7.24 -6.65
N ILE A 66 -7.77 8.32 -7.36
CA ILE A 66 -6.88 8.95 -8.36
C ILE A 66 -5.55 9.37 -7.74
N ALA A 67 -5.58 10.00 -6.56
CA ALA A 67 -4.37 10.41 -5.85
C ALA A 67 -3.51 9.20 -5.48
N GLN A 68 -4.10 8.11 -4.97
CA GLN A 68 -3.37 6.89 -4.67
C GLN A 68 -2.64 6.36 -5.91
N MET A 69 -3.34 6.28 -7.04
CA MET A 69 -2.80 5.75 -8.29
C MET A 69 -1.68 6.63 -8.84
N PHE A 70 -1.86 7.96 -8.76
CA PHE A 70 -0.81 8.92 -9.08
C PHE A 70 0.45 8.70 -8.24
N TYR A 71 0.32 8.55 -6.92
CA TYR A 71 1.48 8.26 -6.09
C TYR A 71 2.09 6.89 -6.40
N ILE A 72 1.29 5.86 -6.67
CA ILE A 72 1.81 4.56 -7.06
C ILE A 72 2.68 4.67 -8.33
N LYS A 73 2.21 5.39 -9.36
CA LYS A 73 2.99 5.60 -10.58
C LYS A 73 4.22 6.50 -10.38
N LYS A 74 4.15 7.45 -9.46
CA LYS A 74 5.23 8.41 -9.20
C LYS A 74 6.45 7.78 -8.51
N PHE A 75 6.27 6.72 -7.71
CA PHE A 75 7.35 6.10 -6.95
C PHE A 75 7.83 4.79 -7.62
N ASN A 76 9.14 4.63 -7.74
CA ASN A 76 9.74 3.50 -8.47
C ASN A 76 10.03 2.27 -7.59
N ASN A 77 9.91 2.40 -6.26
CA ASN A 77 10.31 1.40 -5.28
C ASN A 77 9.10 0.82 -4.51
N LEU A 78 8.01 0.52 -5.22
CA LEU A 78 6.77 0.05 -4.61
C LEU A 78 6.54 -1.45 -4.78
N ILE A 79 5.98 -2.08 -3.76
CA ILE A 79 5.46 -3.46 -3.83
C ILE A 79 3.99 -3.51 -4.26
N ASN A 80 3.37 -2.37 -4.59
CA ASN A 80 2.00 -2.32 -5.08
C ASN A 80 1.82 -3.18 -6.34
N LEU A 81 0.62 -3.73 -6.53
CA LEU A 81 0.33 -4.48 -7.74
C LEU A 81 -0.02 -3.50 -8.87
N GLN A 82 0.46 -3.73 -10.09
CA GLN A 82 0.19 -2.83 -11.23
C GLN A 82 -1.31 -2.59 -11.45
N LYS A 83 -2.13 -3.63 -11.18
CA LYS A 83 -3.59 -3.56 -11.22
C LYS A 83 -4.22 -2.51 -10.29
N ASP A 84 -3.47 -2.06 -9.27
CA ASP A 84 -3.90 -0.97 -8.39
C ASP A 84 -3.98 0.37 -9.15
N THR A 85 -3.45 0.45 -10.39
CA THR A 85 -3.44 1.66 -11.23
C THR A 85 -4.21 1.53 -12.55
N ASP A 86 -4.85 0.39 -12.83
CA ASP A 86 -5.47 0.09 -14.14
C ASP A 86 -6.56 1.09 -14.57
N SER A 87 -7.20 1.77 -13.62
CA SER A 87 -8.22 2.79 -13.93
C SER A 87 -7.65 4.18 -14.22
N LEU A 88 -6.32 4.36 -14.23
CA LEU A 88 -5.66 5.63 -14.51
C LEU A 88 -5.21 5.62 -15.96
N ASN A 89 -5.49 6.70 -16.68
CA ASN A 89 -4.96 6.86 -18.03
C ASN A 89 -3.41 6.79 -18.02
N ASN A 90 -2.82 6.21 -19.06
CA ASN A 90 -1.36 6.02 -19.21
C ASN A 90 -0.56 7.32 -19.38
N ILE A 91 -1.24 8.46 -19.47
CA ILE A 91 -0.60 9.79 -19.57
C ILE A 91 -0.03 10.28 -18.22
N TYR A 92 -0.45 9.66 -17.11
CA TYR A 92 0.11 9.82 -15.77
C TYR A 92 1.01 8.64 -15.41
#